data_AF-A0A7Y2JTR8-F1
#
_entry.id   AF-A0A7Y2JTR8-F1
#
_cell.length_a   1.000
_cell.length_b   1.000
_cell.length_c   1.000
_cell.angle_alpha   90.00
_cell.angle_beta   90.00
_cell.angle_gamma   90.00
#
_symmetry.space_group_name_H-M   'P 1'
#
loop_
_entity.id
_entity.type
_entity.pdbx_description
1 polymer ?
#
loop_
_entity_poly.entity_id
_entity_poly.type
_entity_poly.pdbx_seq_one_letter_code
_entity_poly.pdbx_strand_id
1 'polypeptide(L)'
;MESSVLMGIGLLWVWATIAGLDLVSVPQSMVARPFIVAVVAGAILGDLLAGARIGIVLELFALDALPIGAARYPDYGAATMGAVLVAAGQPPVAGLGVGAATGLVLAALGGWTMPVLRRANARAIRDRLEMLRTGHAATIRSLQYAGLARDGIRSGLLSLIAIGAGLLIRHLPPLEGDAAAALTVAVVGAGLASVLSGALRTAGRSRRCRWLTAGLLTGSLLAVAL
;
A
#
# COMPACT_ATOMS: atom_id res chain seq x y z
N MET A 1 20.33 22.36 -4.86
CA MET A 1 19.71 21.28 -5.65
C MET A 1 19.79 19.95 -4.91
N GLU A 2 20.95 19.57 -4.37
CA GLU A 2 21.06 18.34 -3.57
C GLU A 2 20.25 18.40 -2.25
N SER A 3 20.26 19.55 -1.57
CA SER A 3 19.51 19.75 -0.31
C SER A 3 17.99 19.59 -0.47
N SER A 4 17.42 20.06 -1.57
CA SER A 4 15.98 19.93 -1.85
C SER A 4 15.57 18.49 -2.17
N VAL A 5 16.44 17.73 -2.85
CA VAL A 5 16.20 16.31 -3.14
C VAL A 5 16.26 15.48 -1.86
N LEU A 6 17.26 15.71 -1.02
CA LEU A 6 17.38 15.04 0.28
C LEU A 6 16.19 15.35 1.19
N MET A 7 15.72 16.61 1.20
CA MET A 7 14.51 17.00 1.92
C MET A 7 13.29 16.24 1.40
N GLY A 8 13.11 16.15 0.07
CA GLY A 8 12.03 15.39 -0.55
C GLY A 8 12.04 13.92 -0.13
N ILE A 9 13.19 13.25 -0.25
CA ILE A 9 13.36 11.84 0.16
C ILE A 9 13.07 11.66 1.66
N GLY A 10 13.54 12.58 2.51
CA GLY A 10 13.26 12.57 3.94
C GLY A 10 11.76 12.66 4.25
N LEU A 11 11.05 13.56 3.57
CA LEU A 11 9.59 13.69 3.70
C LEU A 11 8.85 12.44 3.22
N LEU A 12 9.28 11.85 2.09
CA LEU A 12 8.72 10.59 1.61
C LEU A 12 8.89 9.47 2.64
N TRP A 13 10.09 9.36 3.23
CA TRP A 13 10.39 8.34 4.23
C TRP A 13 9.55 8.49 5.49
N VAL A 14 9.43 9.71 6.02
CA VAL A 14 8.58 10.00 7.18
C VAL A 14 7.12 9.66 6.88
N TRP A 15 6.61 10.10 5.74
CA TRP A 15 5.22 9.84 5.35
C TRP A 15 4.94 8.35 5.14
N ALA A 16 5.83 7.63 4.45
CA ALA A 16 5.76 6.19 4.26
C ALA A 16 5.73 5.42 5.60
N THR A 17 6.55 5.88 6.56
CA THR A 17 6.63 5.27 7.90
C THR A 17 5.35 5.50 8.69
N ILE A 18 4.77 6.71 8.64
CA ILE A 18 3.48 7.03 9.27
C ILE A 18 2.37 6.17 8.66
N ALA A 19 2.30 6.08 7.33
CA ALA A 19 1.33 5.23 6.65
C ALA A 19 1.49 3.75 7.03
N GLY A 20 2.73 3.25 7.14
CA GLY A 20 2.99 1.88 7.59
C GLY A 20 2.61 1.63 9.05
N LEU A 21 2.76 2.63 9.92
CA LEU A 21 2.29 2.55 11.31
C LEU A 21 0.76 2.57 11.40
N ASP A 22 0.09 3.37 10.57
CA ASP A 22 -1.37 3.46 10.52
C ASP A 22 -2.03 2.13 10.12
N LEU A 23 -1.31 1.34 9.31
CA LEU A 23 -1.78 0.05 8.80
C LEU A 23 -2.20 -0.92 9.91
N VAL A 24 -1.50 -0.93 11.05
CA VAL A 24 -1.74 -1.90 12.14
C VAL A 24 -1.58 -1.38 13.55
N SER A 25 -0.88 -0.28 13.75
CA SER A 25 -0.52 0.21 15.08
C SER A 25 -1.28 1.48 15.42
N VAL A 26 -0.84 2.62 14.88
CA VAL A 26 -1.37 3.95 15.19
C VAL A 26 -1.20 4.86 13.97
N PRO A 27 -2.13 5.78 13.71
CA PRO A 27 -3.35 6.07 14.48
C PRO A 27 -4.61 5.27 14.09
N GLN A 28 -4.57 4.41 13.07
CA GLN A 28 -5.75 3.71 12.51
C GLN A 28 -6.82 4.65 11.92
N SER A 29 -6.34 5.75 11.33
CA SER A 29 -7.12 6.81 10.67
C SER A 29 -7.37 6.54 9.18
N MET A 30 -7.00 5.35 8.69
CA MET A 30 -7.07 4.94 7.28
C MET A 30 -6.14 5.74 6.35
N VAL A 31 -5.11 6.42 6.87
CA VAL A 31 -4.09 7.07 6.03
C VAL A 31 -3.20 6.06 5.31
N ALA A 32 -3.15 4.81 5.77
CA ALA A 32 -2.45 3.71 5.10
C ALA A 32 -3.06 3.30 3.74
N ARG A 33 -4.24 3.85 3.38
CA ARG A 33 -4.87 3.54 2.09
C ARG A 33 -4.00 4.02 0.92
N PRO A 34 -3.78 3.19 -0.12
CA PRO A 34 -2.94 3.55 -1.26
C PRO A 34 -3.28 4.90 -1.87
N PHE A 35 -4.57 5.25 -2.01
CA PHE A 35 -4.94 6.53 -2.61
C PHE A 35 -4.41 7.74 -1.81
N ILE A 36 -4.58 7.71 -0.48
CA ILE A 36 -4.15 8.81 0.40
C ILE A 36 -2.61 8.90 0.41
N VAL A 37 -1.95 7.74 0.55
CA VAL A 37 -0.48 7.69 0.53
C VAL A 37 0.06 8.27 -0.77
N ALA A 38 -0.49 7.84 -1.91
CA ALA A 38 0.00 8.20 -3.23
C ALA A 38 -0.20 9.68 -3.57
N VAL A 39 -1.35 10.26 -3.20
CA VAL A 39 -1.64 11.68 -3.45
C VAL A 39 -0.66 12.56 -2.67
N VAL A 40 -0.41 12.26 -1.39
CA VAL A 40 0.58 13.00 -0.59
C VAL A 40 2.00 12.78 -1.13
N ALA A 41 2.34 11.56 -1.58
CA ALA A 41 3.61 11.28 -2.25
C ALA A 41 3.82 12.15 -3.50
N GLY A 42 2.78 12.22 -4.34
CA GLY A 42 2.78 13.02 -5.55
C GLY A 42 2.93 14.50 -5.24
N ALA A 43 2.27 15.00 -4.19
CA ALA A 43 2.44 16.37 -3.72
C ALA A 43 3.89 16.66 -3.26
N ILE A 44 4.51 15.75 -2.50
CA ILE A 44 5.92 15.88 -2.07
C ILE A 44 6.87 15.89 -3.29
N LEU A 45 6.57 15.09 -4.31
CA LEU A 45 7.36 14.99 -5.54
C LEU A 45 7.04 16.06 -6.60
N GLY A 46 6.02 16.90 -6.38
CA GLY A 46 5.58 17.90 -7.35
C GLY A 46 4.77 17.34 -8.54
N ASP A 47 4.31 16.08 -8.47
CA ASP A 47 3.49 15.43 -9.49
C ASP A 47 2.26 14.76 -8.87
N LEU A 48 1.26 15.59 -8.56
CA LEU A 48 0.02 15.18 -7.91
C LEU A 48 -0.78 14.18 -8.77
N LEU A 49 -0.73 14.33 -10.11
CA LEU A 49 -1.47 13.48 -11.03
C LEU A 49 -0.87 12.07 -11.14
N ALA A 50 0.47 11.95 -11.15
CA ALA A 50 1.10 10.62 -11.05
C ALA A 50 0.73 9.95 -9.73
N GLY A 51 0.76 10.70 -8.62
CA GLY A 51 0.31 10.23 -7.31
C GLY A 51 -1.14 9.71 -7.35
N ALA A 52 -2.08 10.51 -7.84
CA ALA A 52 -3.48 10.12 -7.92
C ALA A 52 -3.70 8.87 -8.79
N ARG A 53 -3.07 8.76 -9.97
CA ARG A 53 -3.21 7.60 -10.88
C ARG A 53 -2.71 6.31 -10.23
N ILE A 54 -1.52 6.36 -9.63
CA ILE A 54 -0.95 5.21 -8.90
C ILE A 54 -1.84 4.83 -7.72
N GLY A 55 -2.29 5.84 -6.95
CA GLY A 55 -3.19 5.65 -5.83
C GLY A 55 -4.47 4.93 -6.22
N ILE A 56 -5.14 5.38 -7.29
CA ILE A 56 -6.37 4.75 -7.81
C ILE A 56 -6.12 3.30 -8.17
N VAL A 57 -5.08 3.01 -8.95
CA VAL A 57 -4.80 1.63 -9.41
C VAL A 57 -4.47 0.71 -8.24
N LEU A 58 -3.61 1.14 -7.31
CA LEU A 58 -3.27 0.32 -6.14
C LEU A 58 -4.45 0.15 -5.18
N GLU A 59 -5.34 1.14 -5.10
CA GLU A 59 -6.57 1.04 -4.32
C GLU A 59 -7.50 -0.07 -4.83
N LEU A 60 -7.54 -0.32 -6.14
CA LEU A 60 -8.30 -1.43 -6.71
C LEU A 60 -7.86 -2.78 -6.10
N PHE A 61 -6.55 -2.98 -5.95
CA PHE A 61 -6.04 -4.20 -5.32
C PHE A 61 -6.27 -4.20 -3.80
N ALA A 62 -6.11 -3.05 -3.14
CA ALA A 62 -6.29 -2.95 -1.69
C ALA A 62 -7.75 -3.21 -1.26
N LEU A 63 -8.74 -2.88 -2.10
CA LEU A 63 -10.15 -3.16 -1.84
C LEU A 63 -10.47 -4.66 -1.73
N ASP A 64 -9.69 -5.52 -2.40
CA ASP A 64 -9.86 -6.98 -2.33
C ASP A 64 -9.14 -7.60 -1.12
N ALA A 65 -8.17 -6.89 -0.56
CA ALA A 65 -7.34 -7.34 0.56
C ALA A 65 -8.03 -7.09 1.90
N LEU A 66 -8.85 -8.04 2.35
CA LEU A 66 -9.48 -8.00 3.67
C LEU A 66 -8.57 -8.64 4.73
N PRO A 67 -8.16 -7.92 5.80
CA PRO A 67 -7.34 -8.48 6.88
C PRO A 67 -8.17 -9.34 7.83
N ILE A 68 -8.71 -10.46 7.34
CA ILE A 68 -9.54 -11.38 8.13
C ILE A 68 -8.67 -12.49 8.71
N GLY A 69 -8.64 -12.58 10.05
CA GLY A 69 -7.89 -13.58 10.79
C GLY A 69 -6.37 -13.42 10.66
N ALA A 70 -5.65 -14.55 10.58
CA ALA A 70 -4.20 -14.58 10.38
C ALA A 70 -3.80 -14.47 8.89
N ALA A 71 -4.75 -14.18 8.00
CA ALA A 71 -4.48 -14.01 6.58
C ALA A 71 -3.45 -12.90 6.37
N ARG A 72 -2.54 -13.18 5.45
CA ARG A 72 -1.49 -12.25 5.08
C ARG A 72 -2.04 -11.29 4.04
N TYR A 73 -1.95 -10.00 4.32
CA TYR A 73 -2.34 -8.94 3.39
C TYR A 73 -1.11 -8.14 2.96
N PRO A 74 -1.13 -7.54 1.76
CA PRO A 74 -0.04 -6.69 1.28
C PRO A 74 0.10 -5.42 2.13
N ASP A 75 1.34 -4.93 2.26
CA ASP A 75 1.62 -3.66 2.94
C ASP A 75 1.75 -2.53 1.92
N TYR A 76 0.67 -1.77 1.75
CA TYR A 76 0.61 -0.71 0.75
C TYR A 76 1.27 0.60 1.18
N GLY A 77 1.59 0.80 2.47
CA GLY A 77 2.08 2.10 2.97
C GLY A 77 3.40 2.50 2.30
N ALA A 78 4.46 1.76 2.58
CA ALA A 78 5.76 1.99 1.96
C ALA A 78 5.76 1.71 0.45
N ALA A 79 5.06 0.66 0.02
CA ALA A 79 5.05 0.22 -1.37
C ALA A 79 4.48 1.26 -2.34
N THR A 80 3.42 1.95 -1.93
CA THR A 80 2.80 3.02 -2.72
C THR A 80 3.76 4.20 -2.92
N MET A 81 4.60 4.50 -1.92
CA MET A 81 5.61 5.55 -2.05
C MET A 81 6.66 5.23 -3.10
N GLY A 82 7.17 3.99 -3.09
CA GLY A 82 8.07 3.51 -4.15
C GLY A 82 7.42 3.59 -5.54
N ALA A 83 6.14 3.21 -5.64
CA ALA A 83 5.39 3.27 -6.90
C ALA A 83 5.24 4.69 -7.45
N VAL A 84 4.86 5.66 -6.61
CA VAL A 84 4.76 7.07 -7.04
C VAL A 84 6.13 7.63 -7.40
N LEU A 85 7.17 7.26 -6.66
CA LEU A 85 8.53 7.67 -7.00
C LEU A 85 8.96 7.18 -8.38
N VAL A 86 8.58 5.96 -8.78
CA VAL A 86 8.80 5.47 -10.14
C VAL A 86 7.99 6.27 -11.17
N ALA A 87 6.72 6.55 -10.88
CA ALA A 87 5.81 7.17 -11.84
C ALA A 87 6.02 8.69 -12.04
N ALA A 88 6.49 9.41 -11.03
CA ALA A 88 6.56 10.87 -11.05
C ALA A 88 7.49 11.38 -12.16
N GLY A 89 6.97 12.30 -13.00
CA GLY A 89 7.70 12.86 -14.14
C GLY A 89 7.96 11.88 -15.29
N GLN A 90 7.37 10.69 -15.27
CA GLN A 90 7.38 9.75 -16.39
C GLN A 90 6.17 9.97 -17.32
N PRO A 91 6.22 9.53 -18.58
CA PRO A 91 5.06 9.51 -19.45
C PRO A 91 3.87 8.79 -18.78
N PRO A 92 2.63 9.32 -18.85
CA PRO A 92 1.52 8.85 -18.01
C PRO A 92 1.24 7.35 -18.07
N VAL A 93 1.32 6.75 -19.27
CA VAL A 93 1.09 5.32 -19.48
C VAL A 93 2.23 4.52 -18.86
N ALA A 94 3.47 4.75 -19.29
CA ALA A 94 4.64 4.02 -18.78
C ALA A 94 4.81 4.15 -17.26
N GLY A 95 4.68 5.37 -16.74
CA GLY A 95 4.77 5.63 -15.30
C GLY A 95 3.72 4.89 -14.49
N LEU A 96 2.47 4.83 -14.99
CA LEU A 96 1.40 4.09 -14.33
C LEU A 96 1.67 2.58 -14.32
N GLY A 97 2.03 1.99 -15.47
CA GLY A 97 2.29 0.55 -15.57
C GLY A 97 3.46 0.10 -14.70
N VAL A 98 4.63 0.73 -14.86
CA VAL A 98 5.86 0.36 -14.13
C VAL A 98 5.73 0.71 -12.65
N GLY A 99 5.17 1.88 -12.32
CA GLY A 99 4.96 2.30 -10.95
C GLY A 99 4.01 1.37 -10.21
N ALA A 100 2.84 1.08 -10.78
CA ALA A 100 1.87 0.19 -10.13
C ALA A 100 2.39 -1.25 -10.02
N ALA A 101 3.07 -1.79 -11.04
CA ALA A 101 3.71 -3.10 -10.95
C ALA A 101 4.76 -3.16 -9.82
N THR A 102 5.59 -2.12 -9.70
CA THR A 102 6.57 -1.98 -8.62
C THR A 102 5.88 -1.95 -7.26
N GLY A 103 4.82 -1.15 -7.12
CA GLY A 103 4.02 -1.06 -5.90
C GLY A 103 3.43 -2.40 -5.48
N LEU A 104 2.90 -3.18 -6.43
CA LEU A 104 2.34 -4.51 -6.13
C LEU A 104 3.40 -5.49 -5.63
N VAL A 105 4.57 -5.52 -6.28
CA VAL A 105 5.69 -6.37 -5.85
C VAL A 105 6.15 -5.97 -4.45
N LEU A 106 6.38 -4.67 -4.21
CA LEU A 106 6.80 -4.17 -2.91
C LEU A 106 5.75 -4.41 -1.83
N ALA A 107 4.46 -4.24 -2.13
CA ALA A 107 3.37 -4.47 -1.18
C ALA A 107 3.28 -5.95 -0.80
N ALA A 108 3.40 -6.84 -1.77
CA ALA A 108 3.46 -8.27 -1.54
C ALA A 108 4.64 -8.61 -0.63
N LEU A 109 5.85 -8.11 -0.91
CA LEU A 109 7.05 -8.30 -0.08
C LEU A 109 6.87 -7.76 1.35
N GLY A 110 6.34 -6.55 1.49
CA GLY A 110 6.04 -5.94 2.78
C GLY A 110 5.09 -6.78 3.62
N GLY A 111 4.09 -7.42 3.00
CA GLY A 111 3.18 -8.32 3.68
C GLY A 111 3.85 -9.52 4.37
N TRP A 112 5.04 -9.97 3.94
CA TRP A 112 5.77 -11.07 4.61
C TRP A 112 6.30 -10.68 5.99
N THR A 113 6.49 -9.37 6.22
CA THR A 113 7.06 -8.85 7.48
C THR A 113 6.04 -8.84 8.63
N MET A 114 4.75 -8.76 8.30
CA MET A 114 3.66 -8.69 9.27
C MET A 114 3.57 -9.92 10.19
N PRO A 115 3.58 -11.17 9.68
CA PRO A 115 3.65 -12.36 10.54
C PRO A 115 4.90 -12.39 11.43
N VAL A 116 6.05 -11.89 10.96
CA VAL A 116 7.29 -11.85 11.74
C VAL A 116 7.14 -10.91 12.94
N LEU A 117 6.61 -9.70 12.72
CA LEU A 117 6.28 -8.74 13.77
C LEU A 117 5.31 -9.36 14.80
N ARG A 118 4.23 -9.98 14.33
CA ARG A 118 3.23 -10.63 15.19
C ARG A 118 3.85 -11.74 16.05
N ARG A 119 4.72 -12.57 15.48
CA ARG A 119 5.45 -13.62 16.24
C ARG A 119 6.43 -13.03 17.25
N ALA A 120 7.12 -11.95 16.91
CA ALA A 120 8.01 -11.25 17.84
C ALA A 120 7.25 -10.68 19.03
N ASN A 121 6.09 -10.05 18.79
CA ASN A 121 5.23 -9.55 19.85
C ASN A 121 4.66 -10.68 20.70
N ALA A 122 4.22 -11.78 20.10
CA ALA A 122 3.72 -12.94 20.82
C ALA A 122 4.80 -13.60 21.70
N ARG A 123 6.05 -13.66 21.24
CA ARG A 123 7.18 -14.11 22.08
C ARG A 123 7.37 -13.20 23.30
N ALA A 124 7.46 -11.89 23.08
CA ALA A 124 7.63 -10.93 24.18
C ALA A 124 6.51 -10.99 25.23
N ILE A 125 5.28 -11.28 24.82
CA ILE A 125 4.15 -11.49 25.74
C ILE A 125 4.34 -12.78 26.54
N ARG A 126 4.71 -13.89 25.89
CA ARG A 126 4.93 -15.18 26.57
C ARG A 126 6.05 -15.11 27.60
N ASP A 127 7.14 -14.42 27.28
CA ASP A 127 8.29 -14.25 28.17
C ASP A 127 7.95 -13.49 29.47
N ARG A 128 6.80 -12.78 29.50
CA ARG A 128 6.36 -11.96 30.62
C ARG A 128 4.99 -12.38 31.18
N LEU A 129 4.54 -13.59 30.88
CA LEU A 129 3.19 -14.06 31.18
C LEU A 129 2.86 -14.03 32.69
N GLU A 130 3.82 -14.39 33.54
CA GLU A 130 3.64 -14.39 35.00
C GLU A 130 3.39 -12.98 35.57
N MET A 131 4.14 -11.99 35.08
CA MET A 131 3.95 -10.58 35.45
C MET A 131 2.63 -10.00 34.91
N LEU A 132 2.18 -10.50 33.76
CA LEU A 132 0.88 -10.11 33.19
C LEU A 132 -0.29 -10.69 34.00
N ARG A 133 -0.19 -11.94 34.45
CA ARG A 133 -1.21 -12.61 35.29
C ARG A 133 -1.43 -11.89 36.62
N THR A 134 -0.37 -11.31 37.17
CA THR A 134 -0.39 -10.53 38.41
C THR A 134 -0.84 -9.08 38.21
N GLY A 135 -1.17 -8.66 36.98
CA GLY A 135 -1.80 -7.36 36.71
C GLY A 135 -0.84 -6.16 36.69
N HIS A 136 0.47 -6.37 36.51
CA HIS A 136 1.45 -5.28 36.53
C HIS A 136 1.28 -4.33 35.32
N ALA A 137 0.68 -3.17 35.57
CA ALA A 137 0.39 -2.16 34.53
C ALA A 137 1.64 -1.67 33.78
N ALA A 138 2.79 -1.58 34.46
CA ALA A 138 4.07 -1.21 33.83
C ALA A 138 4.51 -2.22 32.75
N THR A 139 4.27 -3.51 32.98
CA THR A 139 4.58 -4.58 32.03
C THR A 139 3.73 -4.46 30.77
N ILE A 140 2.42 -4.24 30.92
CA ILE A 140 1.48 -4.02 29.81
C ILE A 140 1.94 -2.83 28.96
N ARG A 141 2.22 -1.70 29.62
CA ARG A 141 2.68 -0.47 28.96
C ARG A 141 3.98 -0.67 28.19
N SER A 142 4.96 -1.34 28.79
CA SER A 142 6.24 -1.61 28.14
C SER A 142 6.10 -2.53 26.92
N LEU A 143 5.22 -3.54 26.99
CA LEU A 143 4.95 -4.43 25.85
C LEU A 143 4.24 -3.69 24.71
N GLN A 144 3.32 -2.78 25.03
CA GLN A 144 2.64 -1.95 24.04
C GLN A 144 3.62 -1.02 23.31
N TYR A 145 4.42 -0.25 24.05
CA TYR A 145 5.41 0.65 23.43
C TYR A 145 6.51 -0.13 22.69
N ALA A 146 6.95 -1.27 23.19
CA ALA A 146 7.89 -2.12 22.47
C ALA A 146 7.29 -2.68 21.18
N GLY A 147 6.00 -3.05 21.19
CA GLY A 147 5.27 -3.48 19.99
C GLY A 147 5.20 -2.36 18.94
N LEU A 148 4.84 -1.15 19.38
CA LEU A 148 4.79 0.03 18.52
C LEU A 148 6.18 0.39 17.96
N ALA A 149 7.23 0.34 18.78
CA ALA A 149 8.59 0.60 18.34
C ALA A 149 9.07 -0.41 17.29
N ARG A 150 8.78 -1.71 17.47
CA ARG A 150 9.11 -2.75 16.48
C ARG A 150 8.39 -2.52 15.15
N ASP A 151 7.12 -2.13 15.19
CA ASP A 151 6.38 -1.82 13.98
C ASP A 151 6.90 -0.54 13.31
N GLY A 152 7.24 0.50 14.08
CA GLY A 152 7.88 1.70 13.56
C GLY A 152 9.21 1.42 12.86
N ILE A 153 10.06 0.56 13.45
CA ILE A 153 11.30 0.11 12.83
C ILE A 153 11.00 -0.66 11.54
N ARG A 154 10.05 -1.60 11.56
CA ARG A 154 9.64 -2.39 10.38
C ARG A 154 9.17 -1.48 9.24
N SER A 155 8.24 -0.57 9.53
CA SER A 155 7.68 0.37 8.56
C SER A 155 8.74 1.33 8.03
N GLY A 156 9.63 1.82 8.89
CA GLY A 156 10.76 2.67 8.49
C GLY A 156 11.74 1.95 7.56
N LEU A 157 12.07 0.69 7.85
CA LEU A 157 12.94 -0.13 6.98
C LEU A 157 12.27 -0.45 5.64
N LEU A 158 10.99 -0.84 5.64
CA LEU A 158 10.23 -1.06 4.41
C LEU A 158 10.15 0.19 3.55
N SER A 159 10.00 1.36 4.19
CA SER A 159 10.00 2.66 3.51
C SER A 159 11.32 2.95 2.81
N LEU A 160 12.45 2.70 3.47
CA LEU A 160 13.77 2.85 2.86
C LEU A 160 13.96 1.88 1.68
N ILE A 161 13.53 0.62 1.82
CA ILE A 161 13.59 -0.37 0.75
C ILE A 161 12.74 0.06 -0.44
N ALA A 162 11.51 0.54 -0.20
CA ALA A 162 10.60 0.95 -1.26
C ALA A 162 11.10 2.20 -2.00
N ILE A 163 11.61 3.19 -1.26
CA ILE A 163 12.24 4.38 -1.85
C ILE A 163 13.48 3.99 -2.65
N GLY A 164 14.37 3.16 -2.07
CA GLY A 164 15.57 2.68 -2.75
C GLY A 164 15.26 1.90 -4.03
N ALA A 165 14.26 1.02 -4.00
CA ALA A 165 13.79 0.31 -5.18
C ALA A 165 13.22 1.26 -6.24
N GLY A 166 12.43 2.25 -5.83
CA GLY A 166 11.90 3.26 -6.74
C GLY A 166 13.00 4.08 -7.41
N LEU A 167 14.01 4.53 -6.65
CA LEU A 167 15.18 5.22 -7.18
C LEU A 167 15.98 4.33 -8.15
N LEU A 168 16.21 3.06 -7.77
CA LEU A 168 16.92 2.11 -8.63
C LEU A 168 16.21 1.92 -9.96
N ILE A 169 14.88 1.74 -9.95
CA ILE A 169 14.08 1.56 -11.16
C ILE A 169 14.15 2.81 -12.06
N ARG A 170 14.20 4.02 -11.50
CA ARG A 170 14.38 5.26 -12.28
C ARG A 170 15.73 5.34 -12.99
N HIS A 171 16.74 4.60 -12.53
CA HIS A 171 18.04 4.51 -13.20
C HIS A 171 18.08 3.45 -14.31
N LEU A 172 17.08 2.57 -14.39
CA LEU A 172 16.94 1.61 -15.47
C LEU A 172 16.39 2.31 -16.73
N PRO A 173 16.73 1.81 -17.93
CA PRO A 173 16.16 2.34 -19.15
C PRO A 173 14.61 2.26 -19.11
N PRO A 174 13.90 3.35 -19.49
CA PRO A 174 12.46 3.38 -19.41
C PRO A 174 11.84 2.32 -20.33
N LEU A 175 10.74 1.72 -19.87
CA LEU A 175 9.89 0.91 -20.72
C LEU A 175 9.11 1.83 -21.66
N GLU A 176 9.28 1.64 -22.96
CA GLU A 176 8.69 2.49 -24.00
C GLU A 176 7.74 1.69 -24.91
N GLY A 177 6.92 2.42 -25.66
CA GLY A 177 6.04 1.89 -26.70
C GLY A 177 5.04 0.84 -26.19
N ASP A 178 4.85 -0.20 -27.01
CA ASP A 178 3.84 -1.24 -26.79
C ASP A 178 4.05 -2.03 -25.50
N ALA A 179 5.30 -2.21 -25.06
CA ALA A 179 5.60 -2.92 -23.82
C ALA A 179 5.07 -2.16 -22.60
N ALA A 180 5.24 -0.83 -22.58
CA ALA A 180 4.73 0.01 -21.51
C ALA A 180 3.19 0.06 -21.49
N ALA A 181 2.59 0.13 -22.68
CA ALA A 181 1.14 0.06 -22.84
C ALA A 181 0.58 -1.29 -22.37
N ALA A 182 1.18 -2.40 -22.79
CA ALA A 182 0.77 -3.75 -22.40
C ALA A 182 0.86 -3.96 -20.89
N LEU A 183 1.95 -3.52 -20.24
CA LEU A 183 2.08 -3.58 -18.79
C LEU A 183 1.01 -2.75 -18.08
N THR A 184 0.73 -1.55 -18.58
CA THR A 184 -0.30 -0.67 -18.02
C THR A 184 -1.68 -1.30 -18.11
N VAL A 185 -2.04 -1.82 -19.29
CA VAL A 185 -3.30 -2.54 -19.51
C VAL A 185 -3.39 -3.76 -18.60
N ALA A 186 -2.31 -4.53 -18.45
CA ALA A 186 -2.27 -5.69 -17.59
C ALA A 186 -2.52 -5.33 -16.11
N VAL A 187 -1.84 -4.30 -15.59
CA VAL A 187 -1.99 -3.91 -14.18
C VAL A 187 -3.36 -3.28 -13.90
N VAL A 188 -3.86 -2.40 -14.78
CA VAL A 188 -5.19 -1.82 -14.64
C VAL A 188 -6.28 -2.90 -14.75
N GLY A 189 -6.16 -3.78 -15.75
CA GLY A 189 -7.08 -4.90 -15.94
C GLY A 189 -7.09 -5.86 -14.74
N ALA A 190 -5.92 -6.19 -14.19
CA ALA A 190 -5.80 -7.00 -12.99
C ALA A 190 -6.43 -6.32 -11.76
N GLY A 191 -6.27 -5.01 -11.61
CA GLY A 191 -6.91 -4.24 -10.53
C GLY A 191 -8.43 -4.29 -10.62
N LEU A 192 -8.98 -4.02 -11.81
CA LEU A 192 -10.43 -4.11 -12.06
C LEU A 192 -10.96 -5.54 -11.81
N ALA A 193 -10.23 -6.56 -12.26
CA ALA A 193 -10.58 -7.95 -12.03
C ALA A 193 -10.56 -8.31 -10.53
N SER A 194 -9.59 -7.78 -9.77
CA SER A 194 -9.50 -7.97 -8.32
C SER A 194 -10.71 -7.39 -7.59
N VAL A 195 -11.09 -6.13 -7.88
CA VAL A 195 -12.30 -5.51 -7.30
C VAL A 195 -13.57 -6.27 -7.67
N LEU A 196 -13.71 -6.64 -8.95
CA LEU A 196 -14.88 -7.38 -9.42
C LEU A 196 -14.98 -8.74 -8.73
N SER A 197 -13.86 -9.45 -8.59
CA SER A 197 -13.79 -10.71 -7.86
C SER A 197 -14.23 -10.53 -6.41
N GLY A 198 -13.69 -9.52 -5.70
CA GLY A 198 -14.10 -9.17 -4.35
C GLY A 198 -15.60 -8.89 -4.24
N ALA A 199 -16.12 -8.05 -5.13
CA ALA A 199 -17.55 -7.70 -5.17
C ALA A 199 -18.44 -8.92 -5.41
N LEU A 200 -18.06 -9.82 -6.32
CA LEU A 200 -18.79 -11.06 -6.59
C LEU A 200 -18.79 -12.00 -5.38
N ARG A 201 -17.64 -12.16 -4.70
CA ARG A 201 -17.55 -12.97 -3.47
C ARG A 201 -18.45 -12.43 -2.38
N THR A 202 -18.53 -11.11 -2.20
CA THR A 202 -19.39 -10.48 -1.19
C THR A 202 -20.88 -10.51 -1.55
N ALA A 203 -21.22 -10.40 -2.84
CA ALA A 203 -22.61 -10.41 -3.31
C ALA A 203 -23.27 -11.81 -3.21
N GLY A 204 -22.48 -12.87 -3.42
CA GLY A 204 -22.96 -14.26 -3.42
C GLY A 204 -24.06 -14.52 -4.46
N ARG A 205 -24.92 -15.53 -4.23
CA ARG A 205 -26.03 -15.89 -5.15
C ARG A 205 -27.37 -15.20 -4.83
N SER A 206 -27.33 -14.13 -4.06
CA SER A 206 -28.53 -13.50 -3.47
C SER A 206 -29.06 -12.31 -4.29
N ARG A 207 -30.09 -11.61 -3.77
CA ARG A 207 -30.57 -10.32 -4.32
C ARG A 207 -29.44 -9.28 -4.49
N ARG A 208 -28.37 -9.36 -3.69
CA ARG A 208 -27.19 -8.48 -3.82
C ARG A 208 -26.49 -8.64 -5.17
N CYS A 209 -26.51 -9.82 -5.77
CA CYS A 209 -25.94 -10.05 -7.11
C CYS A 209 -26.71 -9.24 -8.18
N ARG A 210 -28.04 -9.14 -8.05
CA ARG A 210 -28.86 -8.33 -8.97
C ARG A 210 -28.50 -6.83 -8.89
N TRP A 211 -28.26 -6.34 -7.68
CA TRP A 211 -27.82 -4.96 -7.47
C TRP A 211 -26.41 -4.71 -8.00
N LEU A 212 -25.49 -5.68 -7.82
CA LEU A 212 -24.16 -5.61 -8.42
C LEU A 212 -24.23 -5.57 -9.94
N THR A 213 -25.03 -6.44 -10.56
CA THR A 213 -25.21 -6.43 -12.02
C THR A 213 -25.84 -5.14 -12.52
N ALA A 214 -26.85 -4.60 -11.81
CA ALA A 214 -27.46 -3.32 -12.17
C ALA A 214 -26.45 -2.16 -12.07
N GLY A 215 -25.63 -2.14 -11.02
CA GLY A 215 -24.56 -1.16 -10.84
C GLY A 215 -23.49 -1.26 -11.92
N LEU A 216 -23.06 -2.47 -12.28
CA LEU A 216 -22.09 -2.71 -13.36
C LEU A 216 -22.64 -2.26 -14.72
N LEU A 217 -23.89 -2.61 -15.05
CA LEU A 217 -24.52 -2.18 -16.30
C LEU A 217 -24.62 -0.66 -16.37
N THR A 218 -25.11 -0.04 -15.30
CA THR A 218 -25.27 1.42 -15.25
C THR A 218 -23.90 2.12 -15.34
N GLY A 219 -22.90 1.63 -14.60
CA GLY A 219 -21.54 2.16 -14.64
C GLY A 219 -20.88 2.02 -16.01
N SER A 220 -21.01 0.87 -16.67
CA SER A 220 -20.50 0.66 -18.03
C SER A 220 -21.18 1.56 -19.06
N LEU A 221 -22.50 1.75 -18.94
CA LEU A 221 -23.23 2.68 -19.82
C LEU A 221 -22.76 4.12 -19.63
N LEU A 222 -22.58 4.57 -18.39
CA LEU A 222 -22.05 5.90 -18.09
C LEU A 222 -20.61 6.08 -18.62
N ALA A 223 -19.78 5.05 -18.50
CA ALA A 223 -18.39 5.10 -18.97
C ALA A 223 -18.25 5.19 -20.50
N VAL A 224 -19.22 4.67 -21.26
CA VAL A 224 -19.25 4.79 -22.73
C VAL A 224 -19.90 6.10 -23.19
N ALA A 225 -20.75 6.70 -22.35
CA ALA A 225 -21.46 7.93 -22.66
C ALA A 225 -20.68 9.23 -22.34
N LEU A 226 -19.61 9.14 -21.54
CA LEU A 226 -18.70 10.23 -21.17
C LEU A 226 -17.44 10.21 -22.03
#